data_AF-A0A9E2U6X4-F1
#
_entry.id   AF-A0A9E2U6X4-F1
#
_cell.length_a   1.000
_cell.length_b   1.000
_cell.length_c   1.000
_cell.angle_alpha   90.00
_cell.angle_beta   90.00
_cell.angle_gamma   90.00
#
_symmetry.space_group_name_H-M   'P 1'
#
loop_
_entity.id
_entity.type
_entity.pdbx_description
1 polymer ?
#
loop_
_entity_poly.entity_id
_entity_poly.type
_entity_poly.pdbx_seq_one_letter_code
_entity_poly.pdbx_strand_id
1 'polypeptide(L)'
;MSWPLAEPSRAPVVVPRRRRRKTPRYVWLLVAAAFLCGGALSAAGFAVGWKHQAQRDTTAESALVVANATVHTLRTQLASARARLAAERTHATGLAAAKKSLTRAEARIRTQLATARQSLAAVGTAAAPLAADLDRLTNELRALTSYVTSTPAGQLDAGYVQAQLTYLAKTVDGFRTAVSALASQAR
;
A
#
# COMPACT_ATOMS: atom_id res chain seq x y z
N MET A 1 100.20 12.16 68.90
CA MET A 1 99.95 10.71 68.91
C MET A 1 100.00 10.25 67.46
N SER A 2 101.21 10.04 66.94
CA SER A 2 101.97 8.78 66.93
C SER A 2 101.43 7.78 65.89
N TRP A 3 102.21 7.69 64.83
CA TRP A 3 102.23 6.77 63.69
C TRP A 3 102.24 5.27 64.13
N PRO A 4 101.85 4.32 63.25
CA PRO A 4 102.90 3.49 62.63
C PRO A 4 102.72 3.19 61.13
N LEU A 5 103.89 3.01 60.48
CA LEU A 5 104.17 2.62 59.10
C LEU A 5 104.00 1.09 59.06
N ALA A 6 103.44 0.55 57.98
CA ALA A 6 103.63 -0.84 57.60
C ALA A 6 103.84 -0.95 56.08
N GLU A 7 104.87 -1.71 55.72
CA GLU A 7 105.56 -1.77 54.43
C GLU A 7 104.79 -2.48 53.30
N PRO A 8 105.16 -2.25 52.03
CA PRO A 8 104.54 -2.87 50.86
C PRO A 8 105.18 -4.22 50.47
N SER A 9 104.44 -5.31 50.62
CA SER A 9 104.82 -6.63 50.12
C SER A 9 104.54 -6.77 48.62
N ARG A 10 105.59 -6.74 47.80
CA ARG A 10 105.55 -7.03 46.35
C ARG A 10 105.20 -8.50 46.10
N ALA A 11 104.11 -8.75 45.37
CA ALA A 11 103.80 -10.06 44.77
C ALA A 11 104.21 -10.07 43.28
N PRO A 12 104.84 -11.15 42.76
CA PRO A 12 105.32 -11.19 41.38
C PRO A 12 104.17 -11.39 40.37
N VAL A 13 104.19 -10.60 39.31
CA VAL A 13 103.31 -10.70 38.15
C VAL A 13 103.68 -11.95 37.33
N VAL A 14 102.78 -12.93 37.30
CA VAL A 14 102.88 -14.11 36.43
C VAL A 14 102.12 -13.83 35.13
N VAL A 15 102.86 -13.75 34.02
CA VAL A 15 102.29 -13.60 32.66
C VAL A 15 101.86 -14.97 32.14
N PRO A 16 100.57 -15.23 31.83
CA PRO A 16 100.17 -16.52 31.27
C PRO A 16 100.53 -16.59 29.78
N ARG A 17 101.44 -17.52 29.43
CA ARG A 17 101.71 -17.95 28.05
C ARG A 17 100.46 -18.58 27.42
N ARG A 18 99.92 -17.95 26.37
CA ARG A 18 98.88 -18.54 25.50
C ARG A 18 99.39 -19.82 24.82
N ARG A 19 98.93 -20.99 25.28
CA ARG A 19 99.06 -22.26 24.53
C ARG A 19 97.95 -22.34 23.48
N ARG A 20 98.31 -22.27 22.19
CA ARG A 20 97.45 -22.67 21.07
C ARG A 20 97.13 -24.16 21.19
N ARG A 21 95.94 -24.50 21.69
CA ARG A 21 95.39 -25.86 21.61
C ARG A 21 94.68 -26.02 20.26
N LYS A 22 95.12 -26.99 19.45
CA LYS A 22 94.40 -27.43 18.24
C LYS A 22 93.09 -28.09 18.70
N THR A 23 91.95 -27.53 18.32
CA THR A 23 90.64 -28.09 18.63
C THR A 23 90.44 -29.42 17.88
N PRO A 24 90.03 -30.50 18.55
CA PRO A 24 89.85 -31.81 17.92
C PRO A 24 88.61 -31.81 17.00
N ARG A 25 88.70 -32.51 15.85
CA ARG A 25 87.68 -32.52 14.77
C ARG A 25 86.26 -32.90 15.26
N TYR A 26 86.14 -33.70 16.31
CA TYR A 26 84.85 -34.08 16.92
C TYR A 26 84.08 -32.88 17.51
N VAL A 27 84.77 -31.83 17.96
CA VAL A 27 84.13 -30.60 18.45
C VAL A 27 83.42 -29.87 17.32
N TRP A 28 83.99 -29.86 16.11
CA TRP A 28 83.35 -29.28 14.93
C TRP A 28 82.12 -30.07 14.48
N LEU A 29 82.15 -31.41 14.59
CA LEU A 29 80.99 -32.25 14.31
C LEU A 29 79.85 -32.00 15.32
N LEU A 30 80.17 -31.85 16.61
CA LEU A 30 79.18 -31.50 17.63
C LEU A 30 78.59 -30.10 17.43
N VAL A 31 79.42 -29.12 17.04
CA VAL A 31 78.94 -27.77 16.70
C VAL A 31 78.03 -27.81 15.48
N ALA A 32 78.40 -28.54 14.42
CA ALA A 32 77.56 -28.71 13.24
C ALA A 32 76.23 -29.42 13.56
N ALA A 33 76.27 -30.48 14.38
CA ALA A 33 75.09 -31.21 14.82
C ALA A 33 74.16 -30.34 15.70
N ALA A 34 74.73 -29.55 16.62
CA ALA A 34 73.97 -28.62 17.45
C ALA A 34 73.33 -27.51 16.61
N PHE A 35 74.02 -27.01 15.59
CA PHE A 35 73.48 -26.01 14.67
C PHE A 35 72.35 -26.59 13.80
N LEU A 36 72.53 -27.82 13.30
CA LEU A 36 71.48 -28.54 12.58
C LEU A 36 70.25 -28.81 13.47
N CYS A 37 70.46 -29.21 14.72
CA CYS A 37 69.39 -29.47 15.67
C CYS A 37 68.64 -28.18 16.06
N GLY A 38 69.37 -27.08 16.31
CA GLY A 38 68.78 -25.77 16.55
C GLY A 38 68.00 -25.24 15.36
N GLY A 39 68.56 -25.36 14.14
CA GLY A 39 67.87 -24.98 12.90
C GLY A 39 66.60 -25.78 12.65
N ALA A 40 66.62 -27.09 12.92
CA ALA A 40 65.44 -27.95 12.80
C ALA A 40 64.33 -27.56 13.78
N LEU A 41 64.67 -27.25 15.04
CA LEU A 41 63.69 -26.81 16.04
C LEU A 41 63.10 -25.44 15.71
N SER A 42 63.90 -24.49 15.23
CA SER A 42 63.40 -23.19 14.78
C SER A 42 62.48 -23.32 13.56
N ALA A 43 62.83 -24.19 12.60
CA ALA A 43 61.98 -24.46 11.44
C ALA A 43 60.64 -25.11 11.85
N ALA A 44 60.65 -26.04 12.80
CA ALA A 44 59.43 -26.67 13.31
C ALA A 44 58.49 -25.67 14.00
N GLY A 45 59.02 -24.79 14.87
CA GLY A 45 58.23 -23.75 15.51
C GLY A 45 57.63 -22.75 14.51
N PHE A 46 58.40 -22.36 13.50
CA PHE A 46 57.91 -21.50 12.41
C PHE A 46 56.80 -22.18 11.59
N ALA A 47 56.94 -23.47 11.28
CA ALA A 47 55.92 -24.21 10.54
C ALA A 47 54.58 -24.32 11.30
N VAL A 48 54.63 -24.53 12.62
CA VAL A 48 53.42 -24.56 13.46
C VAL A 48 52.77 -23.19 13.53
N GLY A 49 53.55 -22.12 13.72
CA GLY A 49 53.05 -20.74 13.72
C GLY A 49 52.42 -20.33 12.39
N TRP A 50 53.07 -20.69 11.28
CA TRP A 50 52.57 -20.40 9.93
C TRP A 50 51.27 -21.14 9.62
N LYS A 51 51.16 -22.42 10.01
CA LYS A 51 49.92 -23.19 9.85
C LYS A 51 48.75 -22.54 10.61
N HIS A 52 48.98 -22.08 11.84
CA HIS A 52 47.95 -21.42 12.64
C HIS A 52 47.52 -20.07 12.05
N GLN A 53 48.48 -19.29 11.52
CA GLN A 53 48.19 -18.04 10.84
C GLN A 53 47.41 -18.28 9.54
N ALA A 54 47.84 -19.22 8.70
CA ALA A 54 47.13 -19.59 7.48
C ALA A 54 45.69 -20.08 7.78
N GLN A 55 45.48 -20.86 8.84
CA GLN A 55 44.15 -21.26 9.26
C GLN A 55 43.27 -20.07 9.67
N ARG A 56 43.81 -19.11 10.44
CA ARG A 56 43.07 -17.89 10.82
C ARG A 56 42.72 -17.03 9.63
N ASP A 57 43.62 -16.90 8.66
CA ASP A 57 43.37 -16.11 7.46
C ASP A 57 42.25 -16.76 6.63
N THR A 58 42.28 -18.09 6.46
CA THR A 58 41.19 -18.81 5.76
C THR A 58 39.84 -18.73 6.47
N THR A 59 39.79 -18.77 7.81
CA THR A 59 38.52 -18.63 8.53
C THR A 59 37.99 -17.19 8.44
N ALA A 60 38.86 -16.19 8.52
CA ALA A 60 38.48 -14.79 8.34
C ALA A 60 37.95 -14.51 6.92
N GLU A 61 38.61 -15.03 5.88
CA GLU A 61 38.16 -14.92 4.50
C GLU A 61 36.80 -15.60 4.29
N SER A 62 36.62 -16.82 4.81
CA SER A 62 35.34 -17.52 4.72
C SER A 62 34.21 -16.77 5.42
N ALA A 63 34.47 -16.20 6.60
CA ALA A 63 33.52 -15.39 7.34
C ALA A 63 33.14 -14.11 6.57
N LEU A 64 34.12 -13.47 5.90
CA LEU A 64 33.88 -12.30 5.06
C LEU A 64 33.01 -12.64 3.85
N VAL A 65 33.26 -13.78 3.18
CA VAL A 65 32.43 -14.26 2.06
C VAL A 65 30.99 -14.50 2.51
N VAL A 66 30.79 -15.18 3.64
CA VAL A 66 29.46 -15.43 4.22
C VAL A 66 28.76 -14.12 4.61
N ALA A 67 29.48 -13.20 5.25
CA ALA A 67 28.94 -11.89 5.60
C ALA A 67 28.52 -11.10 4.35
N ASN A 68 29.35 -11.09 3.31
CA ASN A 68 29.01 -10.44 2.03
C ASN A 68 27.79 -11.06 1.36
N ALA A 69 27.68 -12.39 1.34
CA ALA A 69 26.51 -13.08 0.81
C ALA A 69 25.23 -12.73 1.61
N THR A 70 25.35 -12.65 2.93
CA THR A 70 24.25 -12.25 3.82
C THR A 70 23.82 -10.82 3.56
N VAL A 71 24.77 -9.88 3.46
CA VAL A 71 24.50 -8.47 3.13
C VAL A 71 23.82 -8.35 1.77
N HIS A 72 24.28 -9.10 0.76
CA HIS A 72 23.67 -9.09 -0.56
C HIS A 72 22.22 -9.60 -0.52
N THR A 73 21.98 -10.69 0.20
CA THR A 73 20.63 -11.25 0.41
C THR A 73 19.71 -10.26 1.14
N LEU A 74 20.18 -9.60 2.18
CA LEU A 74 19.40 -8.58 2.89
C LEU A 74 19.10 -7.37 2.01
N ARG A 75 20.04 -6.97 1.15
CA ARG A 75 19.83 -5.87 0.18
C ARG A 75 18.74 -6.23 -0.84
N THR A 76 18.74 -7.44 -1.38
CA THR A 76 17.70 -7.88 -2.32
C THR A 76 16.34 -8.00 -1.65
N GLN A 77 16.29 -8.55 -0.43
CA GLN A 77 15.07 -8.61 0.36
C GLN A 77 14.52 -7.21 0.66
N LEU A 78 15.37 -6.27 1.08
CA LEU A 78 14.99 -4.89 1.34
C LEU A 78 14.45 -4.19 0.08
N ALA A 79 15.10 -4.40 -1.07
CA ALA A 79 14.63 -3.88 -2.35
C ALA A 79 13.25 -4.44 -2.71
N SER A 80 13.03 -5.75 -2.53
CA SER A 80 11.74 -6.39 -2.79
C SER A 80 10.64 -5.87 -1.86
N ALA A 81 10.95 -5.66 -0.58
CA ALA A 81 10.01 -5.14 0.42
C ALA A 81 9.62 -3.69 0.11
N ARG A 82 10.58 -2.86 -0.33
CA ARG A 82 10.32 -1.49 -0.78
C ARG A 82 9.42 -1.45 -2.02
N ALA A 83 9.66 -2.35 -2.99
CA ALA A 83 8.82 -2.45 -4.18
C ALA A 83 7.38 -2.87 -3.82
N ARG A 84 7.22 -3.86 -2.93
CA ARG A 84 5.89 -4.26 -2.41
C ARG A 84 5.19 -3.12 -1.69
N LEU A 85 5.89 -2.39 -0.83
CA LEU A 85 5.33 -1.23 -0.13
C LEU A 85 4.89 -0.12 -1.09
N ALA A 86 5.64 0.14 -2.16
CA ALA A 86 5.27 1.10 -3.19
C ALA A 86 4.02 0.66 -3.97
N ALA A 87 3.92 -0.63 -4.31
CA ALA A 87 2.74 -1.20 -4.94
C ALA A 87 1.50 -1.08 -4.04
N GLU A 88 1.62 -1.47 -2.76
CA GLU A 88 0.53 -1.36 -1.78
C GLU A 88 0.05 0.09 -1.60
N ARG A 89 0.97 1.06 -1.54
CA ARG A 89 0.59 2.49 -1.50
C ARG A 89 -0.20 2.89 -2.74
N THR A 90 0.20 2.42 -3.92
CA THR A 90 -0.52 2.69 -5.17
C THR A 90 -1.91 2.07 -5.13
N HIS A 91 -2.05 0.81 -4.70
CA HIS A 91 -3.35 0.16 -4.51
C HIS A 91 -4.24 0.91 -3.51
N ALA A 92 -3.69 1.33 -2.36
CA ALA A 92 -4.43 2.09 -1.35
C ALA A 92 -4.96 3.43 -1.91
N THR A 93 -4.14 4.15 -2.69
CA THR A 93 -4.59 5.39 -3.34
C THR A 93 -5.69 5.13 -4.37
N GLY A 94 -5.60 4.04 -5.15
CA GLY A 94 -6.62 3.62 -6.09
C GLY A 94 -7.95 3.29 -5.40
N LEU A 95 -7.90 2.55 -4.29
CA LEU A 95 -9.08 2.23 -3.48
C LEU A 95 -9.72 3.48 -2.86
N ALA A 96 -8.91 4.43 -2.38
CA ALA A 96 -9.42 5.70 -1.85
C ALA A 96 -10.15 6.52 -2.94
N ALA A 97 -9.60 6.55 -4.17
CA ALA A 97 -10.25 7.21 -5.30
C ALA A 97 -11.56 6.52 -5.71
N ALA A 98 -11.56 5.19 -5.76
CA ALA A 98 -12.75 4.38 -6.05
C ALA A 98 -13.86 4.63 -5.00
N LYS A 99 -13.52 4.62 -3.71
CA LYS A 99 -14.45 4.93 -2.61
C LYS A 99 -15.09 6.31 -2.80
N LYS A 100 -14.29 7.34 -3.10
CA LYS A 100 -14.79 8.70 -3.34
C LYS A 100 -15.72 8.78 -4.55
N SER A 101 -15.41 8.05 -5.62
CA SER A 101 -16.27 7.95 -6.80
C SER A 101 -17.61 7.29 -6.46
N LEU A 102 -17.58 6.18 -5.72
CA LEU A 102 -18.78 5.46 -5.29
C LEU A 102 -19.68 6.33 -4.40
N THR A 103 -19.13 7.05 -3.43
CA THR A 103 -19.91 7.98 -2.60
C THR A 103 -20.58 9.08 -3.42
N ARG A 104 -19.92 9.59 -4.48
CA ARG A 104 -20.52 10.56 -5.39
C ARG A 104 -21.64 9.94 -6.23
N ALA A 105 -21.45 8.73 -6.73
CA ALA A 105 -22.47 7.99 -7.46
C ALA A 105 -23.71 7.74 -6.60
N GLU A 106 -23.51 7.32 -5.35
CA GLU A 106 -24.58 7.12 -4.37
C GLU A 106 -25.38 8.41 -4.11
N ALA A 107 -24.69 9.55 -3.91
CA ALA A 107 -25.35 10.84 -3.73
C ALA A 107 -26.20 11.25 -4.96
N ARG A 108 -25.69 10.98 -6.17
CA ARG A 108 -26.43 11.20 -7.43
C ARG A 108 -27.67 10.31 -7.53
N ILE A 109 -27.55 9.02 -7.18
CA ILE A 109 -28.69 8.11 -7.19
C ILE A 109 -29.74 8.53 -6.16
N ARG A 110 -29.33 8.96 -4.96
CA ARG A 110 -30.27 9.45 -3.94
C ARG A 110 -31.03 10.70 -4.39
N THR A 111 -30.35 11.64 -5.04
CA THR A 111 -30.99 12.84 -5.59
C THR A 111 -31.95 12.49 -6.73
N GLN A 112 -31.53 11.64 -7.66
CA GLN A 112 -32.42 11.12 -8.72
C GLN A 112 -33.66 10.41 -8.16
N LEU A 113 -33.49 9.57 -7.14
CA LEU A 113 -34.60 8.88 -6.47
C LEU A 113 -35.55 9.87 -5.78
N ALA A 114 -35.02 10.91 -5.13
CA ALA A 114 -35.84 11.95 -4.51
C ALA A 114 -36.66 12.71 -5.57
N THR A 115 -36.04 13.09 -6.69
CA THR A 115 -36.72 13.73 -7.82
C THR A 115 -37.78 12.82 -8.44
N ALA A 116 -37.47 11.53 -8.65
CA ALA A 116 -38.42 10.56 -9.17
C ALA A 116 -39.63 10.38 -8.25
N ARG A 117 -39.42 10.35 -6.92
CA ARG A 117 -40.51 10.29 -5.93
C ARG A 117 -41.39 11.55 -5.98
N GLN A 118 -40.79 12.72 -6.15
CA GLN A 118 -41.54 13.98 -6.30
C GLN A 118 -42.37 14.00 -7.58
N SER A 119 -41.80 13.55 -8.70
CA SER A 119 -42.53 13.40 -9.97
C SER A 119 -43.70 12.41 -9.83
N LEU A 120 -43.47 11.25 -9.22
CA LEU A 120 -44.53 10.27 -8.97
C LEU A 120 -45.65 10.83 -8.08
N ALA A 121 -45.30 11.56 -7.02
CA ALA A 121 -46.28 12.21 -6.16
C ALA A 121 -47.09 13.26 -6.93
N ALA A 122 -46.44 14.09 -7.75
CA ALA A 122 -47.11 15.08 -8.60
C ALA A 122 -48.11 14.41 -9.57
N VAL A 123 -47.68 13.34 -10.25
CA VAL A 123 -48.54 12.54 -11.13
C VAL A 123 -49.74 11.98 -10.36
N GLY A 124 -49.52 11.42 -9.17
CA GLY A 124 -50.59 10.90 -8.31
C GLY A 124 -51.60 11.98 -7.92
N THR A 125 -51.13 13.17 -7.53
CA THR A 125 -52.03 14.29 -7.18
C THR A 125 -52.82 14.83 -8.37
N ALA A 126 -52.26 14.77 -9.58
CA ALA A 126 -52.92 15.20 -10.80
C ALA A 126 -53.92 14.17 -11.34
N ALA A 127 -53.70 12.87 -11.11
CA ALA A 127 -54.58 11.82 -11.60
C ALA A 127 -55.97 11.80 -10.92
N ALA A 128 -56.04 12.12 -9.63
CA ALA A 128 -57.30 12.12 -8.86
C ALA A 128 -58.35 13.13 -9.40
N PRO A 129 -58.04 14.41 -9.66
CA PRO A 129 -59.01 15.34 -10.24
C PRO A 129 -59.40 14.95 -11.68
N LEU A 130 -58.50 14.37 -12.48
CA LEU A 130 -58.85 13.86 -13.80
C LEU A 130 -59.93 12.76 -13.74
N ALA A 131 -59.85 11.85 -12.75
CA ALA A 131 -60.86 10.83 -12.57
C ALA A 131 -62.23 11.45 -12.22
N ALA A 132 -62.24 12.46 -11.33
CA ALA A 132 -63.46 13.19 -10.98
C ALA A 132 -64.04 13.96 -12.18
N ASP A 133 -63.20 14.56 -13.02
CA ASP A 133 -63.63 15.25 -14.25
C ASP A 133 -64.25 14.26 -15.26
N LEU A 134 -63.70 13.05 -15.38
CA LEU A 134 -64.28 11.98 -16.21
C LEU A 134 -65.64 11.52 -15.70
N ASP A 135 -65.79 11.31 -14.39
CA ASP A 135 -67.07 10.96 -13.78
C ASP A 135 -68.11 12.06 -14.01
N ARG A 136 -67.71 13.32 -13.88
CA ARG A 136 -68.57 14.48 -14.15
C ARG A 136 -69.00 14.51 -15.61
N LEU A 137 -68.07 14.42 -16.56
CA LEU A 137 -68.39 14.37 -17.99
C LEU A 137 -69.35 13.22 -18.33
N THR A 138 -69.13 12.05 -17.73
CA THR A 138 -70.00 10.87 -17.92
C THR A 138 -71.42 11.13 -17.39
N ASN A 139 -71.56 11.75 -16.22
CA ASN A 139 -72.85 12.06 -15.63
C ASN A 139 -73.60 13.15 -16.41
N GLU A 140 -72.90 14.20 -16.87
CA GLU A 140 -73.47 15.26 -17.69
C GLU A 140 -73.94 14.73 -19.06
N LEU A 141 -73.15 13.87 -19.70
CA LEU A 141 -73.55 13.19 -20.94
C LEU A 141 -74.79 12.31 -20.74
N ARG A 142 -74.86 11.56 -19.63
CA ARG A 142 -76.02 10.74 -19.29
C ARG A 142 -77.26 11.62 -19.07
N ALA A 143 -77.12 12.74 -18.36
CA ALA A 143 -78.21 13.67 -18.12
C ALA A 143 -78.73 14.30 -19.42
N LEU A 144 -77.83 14.76 -20.30
CA LEU A 144 -78.18 15.31 -21.61
C LEU A 144 -78.86 14.27 -22.50
N THR A 145 -78.33 13.03 -22.53
CA THR A 145 -78.94 11.91 -23.27
C THR A 145 -80.33 11.60 -22.74
N SER A 146 -80.49 11.53 -21.42
CA SER A 146 -81.80 11.31 -20.79
C SER A 146 -82.79 12.42 -21.15
N TYR A 147 -82.38 13.69 -21.05
CA TYR A 147 -83.22 14.83 -21.43
C TYR A 147 -83.68 14.75 -22.89
N VAL A 148 -82.76 14.49 -23.83
CA VAL A 148 -83.10 14.43 -25.26
C VAL A 148 -84.01 13.23 -25.61
N THR A 149 -83.81 12.09 -24.95
CA THR A 149 -84.58 10.86 -25.24
C THR A 149 -85.94 10.80 -24.55
N SER A 150 -86.08 11.43 -23.37
CA SER A 150 -87.32 11.40 -22.58
C SER A 150 -88.22 12.61 -22.78
N THR A 151 -87.70 13.71 -23.34
CA THR A 151 -88.49 14.91 -23.63
C THR A 151 -89.18 14.79 -25.00
N PRO A 152 -90.51 14.99 -25.09
CA PRO A 152 -91.21 15.03 -26.37
C PRO A 152 -90.62 16.09 -27.32
N ALA A 153 -90.53 15.79 -28.62
CA ALA A 153 -89.82 16.63 -29.59
C ALA A 153 -90.31 18.10 -29.66
N GLY A 154 -91.59 18.35 -29.38
CA GLY A 154 -92.17 19.70 -29.33
C GLY A 154 -91.90 20.49 -28.04
N GLN A 155 -91.25 19.88 -27.04
CA GLN A 155 -90.93 20.46 -25.74
C GLN A 155 -89.42 20.54 -25.48
N LEU A 156 -88.60 20.19 -26.46
CA LEU A 156 -87.14 20.35 -26.39
C LEU A 156 -86.79 21.84 -26.37
N ASP A 157 -86.11 22.26 -25.31
CA ASP A 157 -85.53 23.60 -25.23
C ASP A 157 -84.17 23.61 -25.95
N ALA A 158 -84.15 24.18 -27.16
CA ALA A 158 -82.94 24.32 -27.95
C ALA A 158 -81.87 25.18 -27.24
N GLY A 159 -82.27 26.18 -26.46
CA GLY A 159 -81.37 27.03 -25.68
C GLY A 159 -80.68 26.26 -24.57
N TYR A 160 -81.43 25.41 -23.86
CA TYR A 160 -80.86 24.51 -22.84
C TYR A 160 -79.86 23.51 -23.45
N VAL A 161 -80.22 22.83 -24.55
CA VAL A 161 -79.32 21.87 -25.21
C VAL A 161 -78.04 22.56 -25.69
N GLN A 162 -78.15 23.75 -26.28
CA GLN A 162 -76.99 24.51 -26.74
C GLN A 162 -76.10 24.98 -25.57
N ALA A 163 -76.70 25.40 -24.45
CA ALA A 163 -75.95 25.75 -23.25
C ALA A 163 -75.20 24.53 -22.67
N GLN A 164 -75.84 23.37 -22.61
CA GLN A 164 -75.23 22.12 -22.15
C GLN A 164 -74.08 21.67 -23.05
N LEU A 165 -74.24 21.73 -24.38
CA LEU A 165 -73.17 21.43 -25.32
C LEU A 165 -71.98 22.39 -25.18
N THR A 166 -72.24 23.68 -24.98
CA THR A 166 -71.19 24.69 -24.77
C THR A 166 -70.42 24.42 -23.47
N TYR A 167 -71.14 24.08 -22.40
CA TYR A 167 -70.55 23.72 -21.12
C TYR A 167 -69.71 22.43 -21.22
N LEU A 168 -70.21 21.41 -21.92
CA LEU A 168 -69.48 20.17 -22.18
C LEU A 168 -68.19 20.42 -22.96
N ALA A 169 -68.25 21.21 -24.03
CA ALA A 169 -67.08 21.56 -24.84
C ALA A 169 -65.99 22.23 -23.98
N LYS A 170 -66.38 23.18 -23.12
CA LYS A 170 -65.47 23.84 -22.18
C LYS A 170 -64.86 22.86 -21.17
N THR A 171 -65.65 21.91 -20.68
CA THR A 171 -65.19 20.89 -19.73
C THR A 171 -64.20 19.92 -20.39
N VAL A 172 -64.45 19.52 -21.64
CA VAL A 172 -63.54 18.69 -22.44
C VAL A 172 -62.22 19.41 -22.74
N ASP A 173 -62.26 20.70 -23.09
CA ASP A 173 -61.04 21.51 -23.31
C ASP A 173 -60.21 21.64 -22.02
N GLY A 174 -60.88 21.84 -20.88
CA GLY A 174 -60.23 21.84 -19.56
C GLY A 174 -59.55 20.50 -19.26
N PHE A 175 -60.26 19.39 -19.47
CA PHE A 175 -59.73 18.04 -19.29
C PHE A 175 -58.51 17.79 -20.20
N ARG A 176 -58.58 18.16 -21.48
CA ARG A 176 -57.46 18.02 -22.43
C ARG A 176 -56.22 18.81 -21.98
N THR A 177 -56.43 19.99 -21.41
CA THR A 177 -55.36 20.83 -20.87
C THR A 177 -54.73 20.21 -19.62
N ALA A 178 -55.55 19.61 -18.74
CA ALA A 178 -55.04 18.89 -17.57
C ALA A 178 -54.23 17.64 -17.96
N VAL A 179 -54.69 16.88 -18.96
CA VAL A 179 -53.97 15.72 -19.51
C VAL A 179 -52.63 16.13 -20.12
N SER A 180 -52.58 17.23 -20.88
CA SER A 180 -51.33 17.69 -21.49
C SER A 180 -50.32 18.21 -20.45
N ALA A 181 -50.80 18.90 -19.41
CA ALA A 181 -49.98 19.30 -18.28
C ALA A 181 -49.39 18.08 -17.55
N LEU A 182 -50.20 17.05 -17.30
CA LEU A 182 -49.74 15.80 -16.69
C LEU A 182 -48.70 15.08 -17.55
N ALA A 183 -48.92 15.00 -18.87
CA ALA A 183 -47.97 14.40 -19.80
C ALA A 183 -46.62 15.15 -19.84
N SER A 184 -46.61 16.46 -19.57
CA SER A 184 -45.38 17.24 -19.47
C SER A 184 -44.62 17.03 -18.15
N GLN A 185 -45.33 16.71 -17.05
CA GLN A 185 -44.73 16.43 -15.73
C GLN A 185 -44.17 15.00 -15.61
N ALA A 186 -44.64 14.09 -16.47
CA ALA A 186 -44.18 12.70 -16.53
C ALA A 186 -42.97 12.48 -17.47
N ARG A 187 -42.51 13.52 -18.17
CA ARG A 187 -41.29 13.51 -19.02
C ARG A 187 -40.09 14.03 -18.23
#